data_AF-A0A4R2TNZ5-F1
#
_entry.id   AF-A0A4R2TNZ5-F1
#
_cell.length_a   1.000
_cell.length_b   1.000
_cell.length_c   1.000
_cell.angle_alpha   90.00
_cell.angle_beta   90.00
_cell.angle_gamma   90.00
#
_symmetry.space_group_name_H-M   'P 1'
#
loop_
_entity.id
_entity.type
_entity.pdbx_description
1 polymer ?
#
loop_
_entity_poly.entity_id
_entity_poly.type
_entity_poly.pdbx_seq_one_letter_code
_entity_poly.pdbx_strand_id
1 'polypeptide(L)'
;MTFSKREILGAPLAATLGLSGLSGAAASPAATKPSPLFHRAITPGRFDSTAQSLAGYRAPDWFRDAKFGIWAHWGPQAVPSQGDWYARFMYVPGHPH
;
A
#
# COMPACT_ATOMS: atom_id res chain seq x y z
N MET A 1 16.09 13.24 33.68
CA MET A 1 16.99 12.83 32.58
C MET A 1 16.11 12.31 31.46
N THR A 2 16.01 13.07 30.37
CA THR A 2 14.99 12.89 29.33
C THR A 2 15.63 12.14 28.15
N PHE A 3 15.23 10.89 27.94
CA PHE A 3 15.75 10.05 26.86
C PHE A 3 15.10 10.43 25.52
N SER A 4 15.90 10.48 24.44
CA SER A 4 15.44 10.80 23.09
C SER A 4 15.78 9.66 22.12
N LYS A 5 14.82 9.36 21.24
CA LYS A 5 14.78 8.24 20.28
C LYS A 5 15.99 8.14 19.32
N ARG A 6 16.87 9.13 19.33
CA ARG A 6 18.07 9.24 18.49
C ARG A 6 19.28 8.47 19.02
N GLU A 7 19.27 8.05 20.28
CA GLU A 7 20.33 7.20 20.86
C GLU A 7 20.19 5.70 20.51
N ILE A 8 19.03 5.28 19.99
CA ILE A 8 18.73 3.85 19.75
C ILE A 8 19.20 3.35 18.36
N LEU A 9 19.66 4.23 17.46
CA LEU A 9 20.00 3.85 16.07
C LEU A 9 21.49 3.92 15.73
N GLY A 10 22.38 3.93 16.72
CA GLY A 10 23.84 3.98 16.50
C GLY A 10 24.58 2.78 17.10
N ALA A 11 24.56 1.63 16.44
CA ALA A 11 25.59 0.59 16.64
C ALA A 11 25.78 -0.25 15.36
N PRO A 12 27.03 -0.41 14.85
CA PRO A 12 27.33 -1.00 13.55
C PRO A 12 27.55 -2.53 13.57
N LEU A 13 27.52 -3.07 12.35
CA LEU A 13 27.94 -4.38 11.84
C LEU A 13 28.94 -5.21 12.68
N ALA A 14 28.67 -6.53 12.76
CA ALA A 14 29.55 -7.63 12.33
C ALA A 14 29.59 -8.82 13.30
N ALA A 15 29.00 -9.96 12.89
CA ALA A 15 29.33 -11.33 13.31
C ALA A 15 28.44 -12.27 12.47
N THR A 16 28.82 -13.40 11.89
CA THR A 16 30.08 -14.15 11.75
C THR A 16 29.83 -15.20 10.66
N LEU A 17 30.90 -15.59 9.98
CA LEU A 17 31.00 -16.68 9.00
C LEU A 17 30.42 -18.02 9.50
N GLY A 18 29.81 -18.78 8.58
CA GLY A 18 29.76 -20.24 8.67
C GLY A 18 28.42 -20.89 8.32
N LEU A 19 28.27 -21.38 7.09
CA LEU A 19 28.22 -22.82 6.80
C LEU A 19 27.99 -23.04 5.30
N SER A 20 28.98 -23.66 4.67
CA SER A 20 28.89 -24.21 3.33
C SER A 20 27.93 -25.39 3.28
N GLY A 21 27.13 -25.46 2.22
CA GLY A 21 26.56 -26.71 1.72
C GLY A 21 25.05 -26.83 1.89
N LEU A 22 24.31 -26.64 0.80
CA LEU A 22 23.30 -27.58 0.30
C LEU A 22 22.75 -27.10 -1.05
N SER A 23 22.99 -27.95 -2.05
CA SER A 23 22.14 -28.22 -3.21
C SER A 23 21.88 -27.10 -4.22
N GLY A 24 22.52 -27.27 -5.38
CA GLY A 24 22.11 -26.64 -6.63
C GLY A 24 20.69 -27.07 -7.01
N ALA A 25 19.76 -26.12 -6.94
CA ALA A 25 18.62 -26.09 -7.82
C ALA A 25 18.96 -25.08 -8.91
N ALA A 26 19.23 -25.56 -10.12
CA ALA A 26 19.26 -24.69 -11.29
C ALA A 26 17.88 -24.02 -11.38
N ALA A 27 17.80 -22.75 -11.02
CA ALA A 27 16.62 -21.95 -11.27
C ALA A 27 16.43 -21.93 -12.79
N SER A 28 15.48 -22.71 -13.29
CA SER A 28 15.00 -22.53 -14.65
C SER A 28 14.64 -21.05 -14.78
N PRO A 29 15.17 -20.31 -15.77
CA PRO A 29 14.60 -19.03 -16.12
C PRO A 29 13.24 -19.38 -16.73
N ALA A 30 12.24 -19.55 -15.89
CA ALA A 30 10.86 -19.38 -16.32
C ALA A 30 10.84 -17.96 -16.87
N ALA A 31 10.93 -17.86 -18.20
CA ALA A 31 10.76 -16.61 -18.90
C ALA A 31 9.36 -16.13 -18.53
N THR A 32 9.28 -15.28 -17.51
CA THR A 32 8.13 -14.45 -17.22
C THR A 32 7.95 -13.62 -18.48
N LYS A 33 7.17 -14.12 -19.44
CA LYS A 33 6.64 -13.28 -20.51
C LYS A 33 5.98 -12.14 -19.75
N PRO A 34 6.48 -10.90 -19.83
CA PRO A 34 5.80 -9.79 -19.19
C PRO A 34 4.40 -9.82 -19.78
N SER A 35 3.41 -10.12 -18.93
CA SER A 35 2.01 -9.98 -19.31
C SER A 35 1.90 -8.59 -19.94
N PRO A 36 1.31 -8.45 -21.13
CA PRO A 36 1.23 -7.15 -21.77
C PRO A 36 0.58 -6.24 -20.75
N LEU A 37 1.37 -5.29 -20.23
CA LEU A 37 0.85 -4.23 -19.38
C LEU A 37 -0.32 -3.68 -20.20
N PHE A 38 -1.51 -3.71 -19.64
CA PHE A 38 -2.68 -3.13 -20.28
C PHE A 38 -2.40 -1.64 -20.44
N HIS A 39 -1.75 -1.27 -21.54
CA HIS A 39 -1.45 0.11 -21.91
C HIS A 39 -2.73 0.67 -22.50
N ARG A 40 -3.72 0.86 -21.63
CA ARG A 40 -4.92 1.60 -22.00
C ARG A 40 -4.50 3.05 -22.15
N ALA A 41 -4.58 3.55 -23.38
CA ALA A 41 -4.32 4.96 -23.65
C ALA A 41 -5.25 5.82 -22.79
N ILE A 42 -4.68 6.82 -22.13
CA ILE A 42 -5.44 7.82 -21.38
C ILE A 42 -6.20 8.68 -22.37
N THR A 43 -7.48 8.92 -22.10
CA THR A 43 -8.28 9.86 -22.89
C THR A 43 -7.62 11.24 -22.91
N PRO A 44 -7.38 11.85 -24.08
CA PRO A 44 -6.76 13.17 -24.16
C PRO A 44 -7.50 14.19 -23.28
N GLY A 45 -6.75 14.97 -22.51
CA GLY A 45 -7.30 15.91 -21.56
C GLY A 45 -6.23 16.76 -20.88
N ARG A 46 -6.62 17.45 -19.82
CA ARG A 46 -5.73 18.33 -19.04
C ARG A 46 -4.56 17.60 -18.37
N PHE A 47 -4.69 16.30 -18.13
CA PHE A 47 -3.73 15.49 -17.39
C PHE A 47 -3.33 14.25 -18.20
N ASP A 48 -2.10 13.80 -18.01
CA ASP A 48 -1.53 12.54 -18.53
C ASP A 48 -1.16 11.58 -17.37
N SER A 49 -0.56 10.42 -17.67
CA SER A 49 -0.20 9.39 -16.68
C SER A 49 0.95 9.77 -15.75
N THR A 50 1.67 10.86 -16.02
CA THR A 50 2.85 11.22 -15.24
C THR A 50 2.46 11.99 -14.00
N ALA A 51 3.20 11.77 -12.90
CA ALA A 51 3.02 12.53 -11.67
C ALA A 51 3.20 14.04 -11.87
N GLN A 52 4.09 14.44 -12.78
CA GLN A 52 4.36 15.84 -13.12
C GLN A 52 3.13 16.55 -13.67
N SER A 53 2.33 15.86 -14.48
CA SER A 53 1.08 16.38 -15.04
C SER A 53 0.10 16.82 -13.95
N LEU A 54 0.07 16.10 -12.83
CA LEU A 54 -0.85 16.36 -11.71
C LEU A 54 -0.43 17.58 -10.86
N ALA A 55 0.79 18.09 -11.00
CA ALA A 55 1.29 19.23 -10.19
C ALA A 55 0.45 20.51 -10.37
N GLY A 56 -0.22 20.65 -11.51
CA GLY A 56 -1.11 21.77 -11.82
C GLY A 56 -2.53 21.65 -11.26
N TYR A 57 -2.90 20.53 -10.61
CA TYR A 57 -4.23 20.37 -10.02
C TYR A 57 -4.43 21.37 -8.86
N ARG A 58 -5.64 21.92 -8.79
CA ARG A 58 -6.13 22.75 -7.69
C ARG A 58 -7.54 22.28 -7.34
N ALA A 59 -7.78 22.08 -6.05
CA ALA A 59 -9.13 21.80 -5.57
C ALA A 59 -10.04 23.00 -5.91
N PRO A 60 -11.25 22.78 -6.44
CA PRO A 60 -12.15 23.86 -6.85
C PRO A 60 -12.64 24.66 -5.64
N ASP A 61 -12.93 25.95 -5.84
CA ASP A 61 -13.27 26.88 -4.76
C ASP A 61 -14.48 26.42 -3.94
N TRP A 62 -15.53 25.91 -4.59
CA TRP A 62 -16.70 25.39 -3.88
C TRP A 62 -16.35 24.28 -2.86
N PHE A 63 -15.38 23.41 -3.19
CA PHE A 63 -14.97 22.33 -2.30
C PHE A 63 -14.12 22.87 -1.15
N ARG A 64 -13.29 23.87 -1.44
CA ARG A 64 -12.53 24.58 -0.41
C ARG A 64 -13.47 25.29 0.56
N ASP A 65 -14.57 25.84 0.07
CA ASP A 65 -15.53 26.62 0.86
C ASP A 65 -16.56 25.78 1.62
N ALA A 66 -16.79 24.53 1.21
CA ALA A 66 -17.82 23.67 1.81
C ALA A 66 -17.63 23.43 3.33
N LYS A 67 -16.38 23.30 3.80
CA LYS A 67 -15.92 23.07 5.20
C LYS A 67 -16.51 21.88 5.98
N PHE A 68 -17.68 21.38 5.61
CA PHE A 68 -18.37 20.28 6.24
C PHE A 68 -18.94 19.34 5.17
N GLY A 69 -18.77 18.05 5.39
CA GLY A 69 -19.27 17.00 4.51
C GLY A 69 -19.71 15.80 5.32
N ILE A 70 -20.74 15.12 4.85
CA ILE A 70 -21.23 13.86 5.42
C ILE A 70 -20.84 12.74 4.46
N TRP A 71 -20.28 11.67 5.00
CA TRP A 71 -19.98 10.45 4.28
C TRP A 71 -20.55 9.26 5.03
N ALA A 72 -21.00 8.26 4.29
CA ALA A 72 -21.52 7.01 4.83
C ALA A 72 -20.81 5.84 4.16
N HIS A 73 -20.30 4.93 4.98
CA HIS A 73 -19.77 3.66 4.51
C HIS A 73 -20.89 2.61 4.55
N TRP A 74 -21.37 2.19 3.38
CA TRP A 74 -22.53 1.32 3.26
C TRP A 74 -22.34 0.28 2.15
N GLY A 75 -22.74 -0.96 2.44
CA GLY A 75 -22.57 -2.12 1.57
C GLY A 75 -22.83 -3.41 2.34
N PRO A 76 -22.53 -4.59 1.76
CA PRO A 76 -22.76 -5.89 2.42
C PRO A 76 -22.10 -6.02 3.81
N GLN A 77 -20.97 -5.33 4.02
CA GLN A 77 -20.27 -5.26 5.32
C GLN A 77 -21.10 -4.63 6.45
N ALA A 78 -22.14 -3.85 6.13
CA ALA A 78 -22.99 -3.22 7.14
C ALA A 78 -24.04 -4.19 7.72
N VAL A 79 -24.36 -5.28 7.01
CA VAL A 79 -25.39 -6.25 7.42
C VAL A 79 -25.11 -6.86 8.80
N PRO A 80 -23.88 -7.31 9.11
CA PRO A 80 -23.57 -7.90 10.40
C PRO A 80 -23.46 -6.87 11.52
N SER A 81 -23.35 -5.57 11.19
CA SER A 81 -23.13 -4.48 12.16
C SER A 81 -21.87 -4.66 13.02
N GLN A 82 -20.83 -5.30 12.47
CA GLN A 82 -19.56 -5.59 13.16
C GLN A 82 -18.37 -4.84 12.53
N GLY A 83 -18.63 -3.65 11.99
CA GLY A 83 -17.62 -2.78 11.40
C GLY A 83 -17.20 -3.13 9.98
N ASP A 84 -16.52 -2.17 9.36
CA ASP A 84 -16.15 -2.15 7.93
C ASP A 84 -15.19 -3.28 7.51
N TRP A 85 -14.54 -3.90 8.50
CA TRP A 85 -13.55 -4.95 8.31
C TRP A 85 -14.09 -6.35 8.59
N TYR A 86 -15.40 -6.48 8.83
CA TYR A 86 -16.05 -7.77 9.13
C TYR A 86 -15.62 -8.89 8.17
N ALA A 87 -15.70 -8.66 6.86
CA ALA A 87 -15.38 -9.67 5.85
C ALA A 87 -13.91 -10.12 5.91
N ARG A 88 -12.98 -9.23 6.27
CA ARG A 88 -11.58 -9.60 6.46
C ARG A 88 -11.44 -10.47 7.71
N PHE A 89 -12.03 -10.03 8.81
CA PHE A 89 -11.85 -10.65 10.12
C PHE A 89 -12.57 -12.00 10.25
N MET A 90 -13.54 -12.32 9.39
CA MET A 90 -14.07 -13.68 9.24
C MET A 90 -12.97 -14.74 9.02
N TYR A 91 -11.83 -14.34 8.45
CA TYR A 91 -10.73 -15.23 8.08
C TYR A 91 -9.46 -15.00 8.90
N VAL A 92 -9.52 -14.21 9.98
CA VAL A 92 -8.37 -13.98 10.87
C VAL A 92 -8.51 -14.87 12.10
N PRO A 93 -7.69 -15.93 12.25
CA PRO A 93 -7.76 -16.81 13.41
C PRO A 93 -7.52 -16.05 14.71
N GLY A 94 -8.35 -16.32 15.73
CA GLY A 94 -8.24 -15.68 17.05
C GLY A 94 -8.67 -14.22 17.08
N HIS A 95 -9.25 -13.67 15.99
CA HIS A 95 -9.79 -12.33 16.02
C HIS A 95 -11.02 -12.27 16.94
N PRO A 96 -11.06 -11.34 17.91
CA PRO A 96 -12.05 -11.38 18.98
C PRO A 96 -13.48 -11.06 18.52
N HIS A 97 -13.64 -10.31 17.42
CA HIS A 97 -14.90 -9.69 16.96
C HIS A 97 -15.77 -9.13 18.10
#